data_AF-A0A924LEW9-F1
#
_entry.id   AF-A0A924LEW9-F1
#
_cell.length_a   1.000
_cell.length_b   1.000
_cell.length_c   1.000
_cell.angle_alpha   90.00
_cell.angle_beta   90.00
_cell.angle_gamma   90.00
#
_symmetry.space_group_name_H-M   'P 1'
#
loop_
_entity.id
_entity.type
_entity.pdbx_description
1 polymer ?
#
loop_
_entity_poly.entity_id
_entity_poly.type
_entity_poly.pdbx_seq_one_letter_code
_entity_poly.pdbx_strand_id
1 'polypeptide(L)'
;AALARLARTEQAPDVSNATTMSRREMPRVPFGSMVERGLLPPGTVLRDRMKRVSAIVVADGTIRSGELQGSIHKIGAALTNAPSCNGWTFWFFERDGVWVAIDELRGVG
;
A
#
# COMPACT_ATOMS: atom_id res chain seq x y z
N ALA A 1 19.56 6.99 46.04
CA ALA A 1 18.51 7.62 45.21
C ALA A 1 19.20 8.36 44.08
N ALA A 2 18.83 8.32 42.80
CA ALA A 2 17.84 7.56 42.04
C ALA A 2 18.28 7.66 40.56
N LEU A 3 18.08 6.59 39.79
CA LEU A 3 18.30 6.50 38.35
C LEU A 3 17.44 7.52 37.59
N ALA A 4 18.06 8.42 36.81
CA ALA A 4 17.33 9.27 35.87
C ALA A 4 17.41 8.67 34.46
N ARG A 5 16.22 8.44 33.89
CA ARG A 5 15.90 7.65 32.71
C ARG A 5 16.27 8.34 31.39
N LEU A 6 16.72 7.51 30.47
CA LEU A 6 16.79 7.66 29.01
C LEU A 6 15.46 8.15 28.39
N ALA A 7 15.54 9.01 27.37
CA ALA A 7 14.86 8.85 26.08
C ALA A 7 15.04 10.12 25.21
N ARG A 8 16.10 10.16 24.40
CA ARG A 8 16.13 11.01 23.20
C ARG A 8 15.78 10.10 22.04
N THR A 9 14.53 10.15 21.57
CA THR A 9 14.15 9.53 20.30
C THR A 9 14.74 10.39 19.19
N GLU A 10 15.90 9.98 18.70
CA GLU A 10 16.42 10.50 17.44
C GLU A 10 15.49 10.03 16.32
N GLN A 11 14.80 10.98 15.71
CA GLN A 11 13.97 10.73 14.55
C GLN A 11 14.83 10.09 13.46
N ALA A 12 14.40 8.93 12.98
CA ALA A 12 15.06 8.25 11.87
C ALA A 12 15.11 9.21 10.66
N PRO A 13 16.25 9.28 9.95
CA PRO A 13 16.37 10.17 8.80
C PRO A 13 15.37 9.78 7.72
N ASP A 14 14.61 10.77 7.26
CA ASP A 14 13.81 10.72 6.04
C ASP A 14 14.78 10.56 4.85
N VAL A 15 15.15 9.31 4.56
CA VAL A 15 15.94 8.98 3.39
C VAL A 15 15.21 7.92 2.60
N SER A 16 14.52 8.35 1.55
CA SER A 16 14.91 8.00 0.18
C SER A 16 13.82 8.42 -0.79
N ASN A 17 13.92 9.66 -1.27
CA ASN A 17 13.29 10.06 -2.52
C ASN A 17 14.07 9.42 -3.69
N ALA A 18 13.89 8.11 -3.89
CA ALA A 18 14.37 7.41 -5.07
C ALA A 18 13.52 7.86 -6.26
N THR A 19 14.01 8.92 -6.92
CA THR A 19 13.46 9.45 -8.16
C THR A 19 13.77 8.47 -9.28
N THR A 20 12.84 7.57 -9.59
CA THR A 20 12.89 6.75 -10.81
C THR A 20 11.79 7.20 -11.78
N MET A 21 12.25 7.96 -12.78
CA MET A 21 11.75 8.07 -14.16
C MET A 21 10.23 8.20 -14.41
N SER A 22 9.83 9.44 -14.69
CA SER A 22 8.87 9.87 -15.73
C SER A 22 7.63 9.00 -16.01
N ARG A 23 6.55 9.26 -15.26
CA ARG A 23 5.19 9.32 -15.82
C ARG A 23 4.52 10.60 -15.33
N ARG A 24 4.87 11.71 -15.97
CA ARG A 24 4.10 12.96 -15.85
C ARG A 24 2.67 12.65 -16.35
N GLU A 25 1.69 13.19 -15.63
CA GLU A 25 0.26 13.34 -16.01
C GLU A 25 -0.75 12.23 -15.66
N MET A 26 -0.41 11.15 -14.96
CA MET A 26 -1.49 10.41 -14.27
C MET A 26 -1.95 11.24 -13.06
N PRO A 27 -3.26 11.52 -12.90
CA PRO A 27 -3.78 12.20 -11.72
C PRO A 27 -3.28 11.47 -10.48
N ARG A 28 -2.83 12.20 -9.46
CA ARG A 28 -2.40 11.62 -8.18
C ARG A 28 -3.64 11.12 -7.44
N VAL A 29 -4.20 10.00 -7.89
CA VAL A 29 -5.40 9.38 -7.30
C VAL A 29 -4.98 8.68 -6.01
N PRO A 30 -5.48 9.10 -4.84
CA PRO A 30 -5.21 8.37 -3.60
C PRO A 30 -5.98 7.04 -3.61
N PHE A 31 -5.39 6.02 -2.98
CA PHE A 31 -6.02 4.70 -2.88
C PHE A 31 -7.38 4.75 -2.18
N GLY A 32 -7.51 5.56 -1.13
CA GLY A 32 -8.78 5.77 -0.42
C GLY A 32 -9.94 6.12 -1.36
N SER A 33 -9.70 6.94 -2.38
CA SER A 33 -10.77 7.33 -3.30
C SER A 33 -11.27 6.19 -4.19
N MET A 34 -10.50 5.11 -4.39
CA MET A 34 -11.03 3.91 -5.06
C MET A 34 -11.99 3.14 -4.17
N VAL A 35 -11.70 3.14 -2.87
CA VAL A 35 -12.56 2.53 -1.86
C VAL A 35 -13.84 3.34 -1.69
N GLU A 36 -13.72 4.67 -1.57
CA GLU A 36 -14.86 5.60 -1.44
C GLU A 36 -15.79 5.56 -2.65
N ARG A 37 -15.23 5.44 -3.87
CA ARG A 37 -16.01 5.31 -5.12
C ARG A 37 -16.54 3.90 -5.36
N GLY A 38 -16.23 2.93 -4.50
CA GLY A 38 -16.65 1.53 -4.67
C GLY A 38 -15.96 0.78 -5.81
N LEU A 39 -14.92 1.35 -6.43
CA LEU A 39 -14.12 0.67 -7.46
C LEU A 39 -13.31 -0.50 -6.87
N LEU A 40 -12.93 -0.38 -5.59
CA LEU A 40 -12.23 -1.39 -4.84
C LEU A 40 -12.89 -1.50 -3.44
N PRO A 41 -14.01 -2.22 -3.31
CA PRO A 41 -14.81 -2.20 -2.09
C PRO A 41 -14.06 -2.82 -0.89
N PRO A 42 -14.38 -2.40 0.34
CA PRO A 42 -13.86 -3.04 1.55
C PRO A 42 -14.16 -4.55 1.56
N GLY A 43 -13.21 -5.35 2.05
CA GLY A 43 -13.28 -6.81 1.98
C GLY A 43 -12.65 -7.40 0.72
N THR A 44 -12.34 -6.60 -0.30
CA THR A 44 -11.63 -7.08 -1.50
C THR A 44 -10.28 -7.68 -1.11
N VAL A 45 -10.00 -8.88 -1.62
CA VAL A 45 -8.71 -9.54 -1.42
C VAL A 45 -7.73 -9.08 -2.49
N LEU A 46 -6.61 -8.54 -2.03
CA LEU A 46 -5.45 -8.20 -2.85
C LEU A 46 -4.40 -9.29 -2.70
N ARG A 47 -3.69 -9.60 -3.79
CA ARG A 47 -2.51 -10.49 -3.78
C ARG A 47 -1.38 -9.89 -4.61
N ASP A 48 -0.16 -10.33 -4.37
CA ASP A 48 0.94 -10.03 -5.29
C ASP A 48 0.79 -10.84 -6.60
N ARG A 49 1.57 -10.46 -7.62
CA ARG A 49 1.56 -11.15 -8.92
C ARG A 49 1.77 -12.67 -8.81
N MET A 50 2.59 -13.13 -7.86
CA MET A 50 2.88 -14.56 -7.66
C MET A 50 1.92 -15.22 -6.66
N LYS A 51 0.92 -14.50 -6.13
CA LYS A 51 -0.07 -14.97 -5.15
C LYS A 51 0.56 -15.59 -3.88
N ARG A 52 1.73 -15.09 -3.46
CA ARG A 52 2.45 -15.50 -2.26
C ARG A 52 1.94 -14.80 -1.01
N VAL A 53 1.58 -13.52 -1.15
CA VAL A 53 1.06 -12.71 -0.06
C VAL A 53 -0.35 -12.22 -0.37
N SER A 54 -1.09 -11.84 0.67
CA SER A 54 -2.45 -11.35 0.54
C SER A 54 -2.75 -10.27 1.55
N ALA A 55 -3.60 -9.31 1.17
CA ALA A 55 -4.14 -8.30 2.06
C ALA A 55 -5.62 -8.07 1.76
N ILE A 56 -6.36 -7.51 2.71
CA ILE A 56 -7.78 -7.20 2.58
C ILE A 56 -7.95 -5.69 2.60
N VAL A 57 -8.76 -5.15 1.69
CA VAL A 57 -9.10 -3.72 1.65
C VAL A 57 -9.99 -3.37 2.84
N VAL A 58 -9.66 -2.26 3.51
CA VAL A 58 -10.39 -1.74 4.67
C VAL A 58 -11.14 -0.46 4.26
N ALA A 59 -12.28 -0.19 4.93
CA ALA A 59 -13.16 0.95 4.63
C ALA A 59 -12.51 2.32 4.79
N ASP A 60 -11.42 2.43 5.56
CA ASP A 60 -10.67 3.66 5.78
C ASP A 60 -9.66 3.97 4.67
N GLY A 61 -9.62 3.18 3.60
CA GLY A 61 -8.62 3.35 2.53
C GLY A 61 -7.25 2.79 2.89
N THR A 62 -7.17 1.84 3.81
CA THR A 62 -5.96 1.04 4.08
C THR A 62 -6.14 -0.40 3.63
N ILE A 63 -5.07 -1.19 3.73
CA ILE A 63 -5.13 -2.65 3.55
C ILE A 63 -4.57 -3.34 4.79
N ARG A 64 -5.10 -4.53 5.10
CA ARG A 64 -4.72 -5.34 6.26
C ARG A 64 -4.24 -6.72 5.85
N SER A 65 -3.10 -7.16 6.38
CA SER A 65 -2.57 -8.52 6.24
C SER A 65 -2.18 -9.06 7.60
N GLY A 66 -2.94 -10.02 8.13
CA GLY A 66 -2.78 -10.49 9.50
C GLY A 66 -2.98 -9.33 10.49
N GLU A 67 -1.97 -9.11 11.35
CA GLU A 67 -1.95 -8.02 12.34
C GLU A 67 -1.44 -6.69 11.77
N LEU A 68 -0.93 -6.66 10.54
CA LEU A 68 -0.42 -5.45 9.91
C LEU A 68 -1.54 -4.72 9.17
N GLN A 69 -1.70 -3.43 9.43
CA GLN A 69 -2.61 -2.54 8.68
C GLN A 69 -1.92 -1.23 8.32
N GLY A 70 -2.16 -0.74 7.10
CA GLY A 70 -1.56 0.50 6.62
C GLY A 70 -1.77 0.73 5.12
N SER A 71 -1.03 1.68 4.57
CA SER A 71 -1.12 1.98 3.13
C SER A 71 -0.68 0.79 2.28
N ILE A 72 -1.13 0.77 1.02
CA ILE A 72 -0.74 -0.23 0.02
C ILE A 72 0.78 -0.37 -0.16
N HIS A 73 1.50 0.73 0.04
CA HIS A 73 2.96 0.79 -0.02
C HIS A 73 3.61 0.18 1.22
N LYS A 74 3.18 0.60 2.41
CA LYS A 74 3.75 0.15 3.69
C LYS A 74 3.56 -1.35 3.88
N ILE A 75 2.37 -1.86 3.57
CA ILE A 75 2.07 -3.29 3.72
C ILE A 75 2.79 -4.13 2.67
N GLY A 76 2.86 -3.66 1.41
CA GLY A 76 3.65 -4.35 0.38
C GLY A 76 5.14 -4.44 0.75
N ALA A 77 5.72 -3.35 1.26
CA ALA A 77 7.11 -3.30 1.72
C ALA A 77 7.35 -4.24 2.91
N ALA A 78 6.47 -4.21 3.93
CA ALA A 78 6.58 -5.05 5.11
C ALA A 78 6.51 -6.56 4.77
N LEU A 79 5.58 -6.96 3.89
CA LEU A 79 5.39 -8.37 3.52
C LEU A 79 6.50 -8.93 2.62
N THR A 80 7.24 -8.05 1.96
CA THR A 80 8.37 -8.44 1.08
C THR A 80 9.73 -8.21 1.74
N ASN A 81 9.75 -7.73 2.98
CA ASN A 81 10.97 -7.31 3.69
C ASN A 81 11.83 -6.34 2.85
N ALA A 82 11.17 -5.40 2.18
CA ALA A 82 11.78 -4.40 1.33
C ALA A 82 11.72 -3.00 1.99
N PRO A 83 12.67 -2.10 1.73
CA PRO A 83 12.63 -0.74 2.28
C PRO A 83 11.48 0.10 1.71
N SER A 84 11.00 -0.24 0.51
CA SER A 84 9.87 0.44 -0.14
C SER A 84 9.16 -0.51 -1.10
N CYS A 85 7.92 -0.17 -1.47
CA CYS A 85 7.13 -0.91 -2.44
C CYS A 85 6.20 0.04 -3.21
N ASN A 86 6.14 -0.09 -4.54
CA ASN A 86 5.10 0.55 -5.33
C ASN A 86 3.81 -0.29 -5.25
N GLY A 87 2.96 0.01 -4.27
CA GLY A 87 1.71 -0.70 -4.01
C GLY A 87 0.77 -0.77 -5.22
N TRP A 88 0.77 0.24 -6.08
CA TRP A 88 -0.12 0.31 -7.25
C TRP A 88 0.09 -0.85 -8.23
N THR A 89 1.34 -1.16 -8.53
CA THR A 89 1.73 -2.23 -9.46
C THR A 89 1.99 -3.56 -8.76
N PHE A 90 2.13 -3.54 -7.43
CA PHE A 90 2.39 -4.73 -6.63
C PHE A 90 1.13 -5.51 -6.33
N TRP A 91 0.03 -4.82 -6.03
CA TRP A 91 -1.23 -5.44 -5.65
C TRP A 91 -2.14 -5.69 -6.85
N PHE A 92 -2.68 -6.90 -6.90
CA PHE A 92 -3.66 -7.36 -7.87
C PHE A 92 -4.93 -7.76 -7.14
N PHE A 93 -6.07 -7.53 -7.77
CA PHE A 93 -7.36 -8.03 -7.33
C PHE A 93 -7.98 -8.87 -8.44
N GLU A 94 -8.91 -9.74 -8.07
CA GLU A 94 -9.64 -10.53 -9.05
C GLU A 94 -10.86 -9.76 -9.56
N ARG A 95 -11.01 -9.70 -10.88
CA ARG A 95 -12.15 -9.15 -11.58
C ARG A 95 -12.51 -10.10 -12.72
N ASP A 96 -13.74 -10.62 -12.71
CA ASP A 96 -14.24 -11.53 -13.74
C ASP A 96 -13.30 -12.73 -14.02
N GLY A 97 -12.70 -13.29 -12.94
CA GLY A 97 -11.75 -14.41 -13.01
C GLY A 97 -10.32 -14.04 -13.44
N VAL A 98 -10.07 -12.77 -13.77
CA VAL A 98 -8.76 -12.25 -14.18
C VAL A 98 -8.14 -11.43 -13.04
N TRP A 99 -6.85 -11.64 -12.80
CA TRP A 99 -6.10 -10.86 -11.82
C TRP A 99 -5.53 -9.61 -12.47
N VAL A 100 -6.00 -8.44 -12.05
CA VAL A 100 -5.63 -7.14 -12.61
C VAL A 100 -4.97 -6.27 -11.55
N ALA A 101 -3.98 -5.46 -11.95
CA ALA A 101 -3.29 -4.57 -11.03
C ALA A 101 -4.25 -3.46 -10.56
N ILE A 102 -4.17 -3.06 -9.29
CA ILE A 102 -4.99 -1.95 -8.78
C ILE A 102 -4.65 -0.61 -9.46
N ASP A 103 -3.46 -0.50 -10.07
CA ASP A 103 -3.02 0.64 -10.90
C ASP A 103 -4.03 1.00 -12.01
N GLU A 104 -4.67 -0.01 -12.60
CA GLU A 104 -5.64 0.13 -13.69
C GLU A 104 -6.88 0.95 -13.28
N LEU A 105 -7.19 0.98 -11.98
CA LEU A 105 -8.33 1.73 -11.45
C LEU A 105 -8.09 3.25 -11.40
N ARG A 106 -6.85 3.72 -11.61
CA ARG A 106 -6.51 5.15 -11.53
C ARG A 106 -7.05 5.97 -12.70
N GLY A 107 -7.29 5.35 -13.85
CA GLY A 107 -7.86 6.00 -15.03
C GLY A 107 -9.39 5.90 -15.13
N VAL A 108 -10.03 5.18 -14.20
CA VAL A 108 -11.49 5.01 -14.18
C VAL A 108 -12.09 6.23 -13.49
N GLY A 109 -12.55 7.18 -14.30
CA GLY A 109 -13.25 8.41 -13.91
C GLY A 109 -14.74 8.34 -14.21
#